data_AF-A0A6A2YQ71-F1
#
_entry.id   AF-A0A6A2YQ71-F1
#
_cell.length_a   1.000
_cell.length_b   1.000
_cell.length_c   1.000
_cell.angle_alpha   90.00
_cell.angle_beta   90.00
_cell.angle_gamma   90.00
#
_symmetry.space_group_name_H-M   'P 1'
#
loop_
_entity.id
_entity.type
_entity.pdbx_description
1 polymer ?
#
loop_
_entity_poly.entity_id
_entity_poly.type
_entity_poly.pdbx_seq_one_letter_code
_entity_poly.pdbx_strand_id
1 'polypeptide(L)'
;MMNAGIIDIRANNCLDSMESSSLHNKFNNDLVSTDMDVAYRAWLLKYPSALTSLEQITNFSKGKRIALFLDYDGTLSPIVDNPGCAFISNDMRAAVKNVAKCFPTAIISGRSRDKVYVFVGLTKLNYAGSHGMDIMGPVGPSSDDYSACIRSTDKKGKEVNLFQPANEFLPMIDEVFNSLVNNIEEIQGAKVENKKFCVSVHYRNVDEKDWKTVAQRVHDIIRSYPRLRLTHGRMVLEVRPVINWDKGKAVTFLLESLGKYVL
;
A
#
# COMPACT_ATOMS: atom_id res chain seq x y z
N MET A 1 14.52 -30.26 -20.70
CA MET A 1 13.97 -30.77 -19.42
C MET A 1 14.56 -30.07 -18.18
N MET A 2 14.97 -28.79 -18.25
CA MET A 2 15.49 -28.03 -17.10
C MET A 2 14.49 -27.01 -16.50
N ASN A 3 13.32 -26.81 -17.10
CA ASN A 3 12.35 -25.81 -16.65
C ASN A 3 11.50 -26.25 -15.44
N ALA A 4 11.20 -27.54 -15.26
CA ALA A 4 10.31 -27.99 -14.19
C ALA A 4 10.90 -27.77 -12.77
N GLY A 5 12.20 -27.99 -12.59
CA GLY A 5 12.85 -27.85 -11.27
C GLY A 5 12.99 -26.39 -10.78
N ILE A 6 13.14 -25.42 -11.67
CA ILE A 6 13.21 -23.99 -11.30
C ILE A 6 11.80 -23.45 -10.95
N ILE A 7 10.77 -23.98 -11.60
CA ILE A 7 9.36 -23.60 -11.37
C ILE A 7 8.94 -24.04 -9.96
N ASP A 8 9.29 -25.25 -9.55
CA ASP A 8 8.93 -25.79 -8.23
C ASP A 8 9.62 -25.02 -7.09
N ILE A 9 10.89 -24.63 -7.26
CA ILE A 9 11.63 -23.83 -6.26
C ILE A 9 11.01 -22.44 -6.06
N ARG A 10 10.60 -21.75 -7.13
CA ARG A 10 10.00 -20.41 -7.02
C ARG A 10 8.57 -20.45 -6.45
N ALA A 11 7.80 -21.48 -6.78
CA ALA A 11 6.49 -21.71 -6.19
C ALA A 11 6.60 -22.07 -4.70
N ASN A 12 7.59 -22.86 -4.30
CA ASN A 12 7.86 -23.19 -2.90
C ASN A 12 8.30 -21.96 -2.09
N ASN A 13 9.19 -21.12 -2.63
CA ASN A 13 9.56 -19.83 -1.99
C ASN A 13 8.36 -18.86 -1.85
N CYS A 14 7.40 -18.93 -2.79
CA CYS A 14 6.14 -18.18 -2.73
C CYS A 14 5.26 -18.69 -1.58
N LEU A 15 5.12 -20.01 -1.45
CA LEU A 15 4.39 -20.66 -0.34
C LEU A 15 4.95 -20.30 1.03
N ASP A 16 6.26 -20.36 1.23
CA ASP A 16 6.91 -19.96 2.50
C ASP A 16 6.58 -18.50 2.86
N SER A 17 6.55 -17.63 1.85
CA SER A 17 6.18 -16.22 2.00
C SER A 17 4.68 -16.05 2.31
N MET A 18 3.82 -16.90 1.77
CA MET A 18 2.38 -16.90 2.05
C MET A 18 2.09 -17.37 3.48
N GLU A 19 2.70 -18.49 3.90
CA GLU A 19 2.57 -19.07 5.24
C GLU A 19 3.04 -18.10 6.33
N SER A 20 4.22 -17.50 6.17
CA SER A 20 4.75 -16.51 7.12
C SER A 20 3.84 -15.27 7.26
N SER A 21 3.18 -14.86 6.17
CA SER A 21 2.24 -13.73 6.19
C SER A 21 0.93 -14.05 6.92
N SER A 22 0.56 -15.34 7.03
CA SER A 22 -0.65 -15.82 7.69
C SER A 22 -0.52 -15.91 9.21
N LEU A 23 0.67 -16.25 9.72
CA LEU A 23 0.93 -16.51 11.14
C LEU A 23 0.64 -15.32 12.06
N HIS A 24 0.70 -14.10 11.52
CA HIS A 24 0.38 -12.87 12.27
C HIS A 24 -1.12 -12.72 12.63
N ASN A 25 -2.02 -13.58 12.12
CA ASN A 25 -3.43 -13.64 12.51
C ASN A 25 -3.71 -14.65 13.64
N LYS A 26 -2.88 -15.69 13.82
CA LYS A 26 -3.12 -16.77 14.80
C LYS A 26 -2.83 -16.36 16.26
N PHE A 27 -2.30 -15.16 16.51
CA PHE A 27 -2.02 -14.66 17.86
C PHE A 27 -3.22 -14.02 18.58
N ASN A 28 -4.40 -13.98 17.97
CA ASN A 28 -5.63 -13.51 18.60
C ASN A 28 -6.61 -14.66 18.84
N ASN A 29 -6.34 -15.48 19.84
CA ASN A 29 -7.31 -15.83 20.89
C ASN A 29 -6.75 -16.90 21.84
N ASP A 30 -6.95 -16.60 23.12
CA ASP A 30 -6.95 -17.47 24.30
C ASP A 30 -5.62 -18.00 24.86
N LEU A 31 -5.28 -17.43 26.03
CA LEU A 31 -4.40 -17.92 27.11
C LEU A 31 -2.88 -17.64 27.04
N VAL A 32 -2.43 -16.39 27.25
CA VAL A 32 -1.00 -16.12 27.55
C VAL A 32 -0.84 -14.88 28.45
N SER A 33 -0.56 -15.03 29.75
CA SER A 33 -0.49 -13.87 30.68
C SER A 33 0.86 -13.60 31.37
N THR A 34 1.99 -14.11 30.87
CA THR A 34 3.31 -13.76 31.45
C THR A 34 4.42 -13.67 30.40
N ASP A 35 4.58 -14.67 29.53
CA ASP A 35 5.63 -14.64 28.50
C ASP A 35 5.39 -13.56 27.42
N MET A 36 4.12 -13.26 27.12
CA MET A 36 3.76 -12.21 26.16
C MET A 36 4.13 -10.83 26.69
N ASP A 37 4.05 -10.59 28.00
CA ASP A 37 4.43 -9.31 28.61
C ASP A 37 5.96 -9.11 28.59
N VAL A 38 6.74 -10.18 28.82
CA VAL A 38 8.21 -10.13 28.70
C VAL A 38 8.64 -9.90 27.25
N ALA A 39 8.07 -10.62 26.30
CA ALA A 39 8.37 -10.44 24.87
C ALA A 39 7.97 -9.04 24.38
N TYR A 40 6.81 -8.54 24.82
CA TYR A 40 6.34 -7.19 24.48
C TYR A 40 7.23 -6.10 25.08
N ARG A 41 7.67 -6.24 26.34
CA ARG A 41 8.62 -5.31 26.96
C ARG A 41 9.98 -5.31 26.27
N ALA A 42 10.50 -6.48 25.91
CA ALA A 42 11.74 -6.58 25.13
C ALA A 42 11.59 -5.92 23.74
N TRP A 43 10.41 -6.07 23.12
CA TRP A 43 10.09 -5.39 21.87
C TRP A 43 10.05 -3.87 22.04
N LEU A 44 9.43 -3.34 23.11
CA LEU A 44 9.40 -1.90 23.40
C LEU A 44 10.78 -1.30 23.69
N LEU A 45 11.70 -2.08 24.27
CA LEU A 45 13.10 -1.65 24.44
C LEU A 45 13.80 -1.46 23.09
N LYS A 46 13.47 -2.29 22.10
CA LYS A 46 14.01 -2.19 20.73
C LYS A 46 13.28 -1.14 19.87
N TYR A 47 11.98 -0.98 20.08
CA TYR A 47 11.10 -0.10 19.32
C TYR A 47 10.32 0.82 20.29
N PRO A 48 10.93 1.93 20.73
CA PRO A 48 10.31 2.81 21.72
C PRO A 48 9.02 3.45 21.20
N SER A 49 8.09 3.68 22.12
CA SER A 49 6.80 4.30 21.81
C SER A 49 6.95 5.77 21.41
N ALA A 50 6.43 6.13 20.23
CA ALA A 50 6.38 7.52 19.78
C ALA A 50 5.53 8.43 20.71
N LEU A 51 4.53 7.87 21.41
CA LEU A 51 3.71 8.62 22.37
C LEU A 51 4.52 8.97 23.63
N THR A 52 5.32 8.02 24.13
CA THR A 52 6.21 8.26 25.27
C THR A 52 7.31 9.26 24.91
N SER A 53 7.80 9.23 23.67
CA SER A 53 8.84 10.15 23.17
C SER A 53 8.29 11.43 22.53
N LEU A 54 7.00 11.75 22.70
CA LEU A 54 6.35 12.85 21.98
C LEU A 54 6.99 14.21 22.26
N GLU A 55 7.36 14.48 23.51
CA GLU A 55 8.04 15.71 23.91
C GLU A 55 9.41 15.85 23.20
N GLN A 56 10.17 14.76 23.15
CA GLN A 56 11.46 14.72 22.47
C GLN A 56 11.31 14.97 20.97
N ILE A 57 10.35 14.30 20.32
CA ILE A 57 10.03 14.50 18.90
C ILE A 57 9.65 15.96 18.62
N THR A 58 8.82 16.55 19.49
CA THR A 58 8.39 17.95 19.39
C THR A 58 9.56 18.93 19.60
N ASN A 59 10.49 18.62 20.51
CA ASN A 59 11.69 19.41 20.69
C ASN A 59 12.60 19.37 19.45
N PHE A 60 12.74 18.21 18.80
CA PHE A 60 13.52 18.08 17.55
C PHE A 60 12.89 18.75 16.33
N SER A 61 11.60 19.06 16.39
CA SER A 61 10.88 19.74 15.31
C SER A 61 10.84 21.27 15.44
N LYS A 62 11.31 21.83 16.57
CA LYS A 62 11.40 23.28 16.76
C LYS A 62 12.23 23.93 15.65
N GLY A 63 11.70 25.00 15.07
CA GLY A 63 12.32 25.74 13.96
C GLY A 63 12.29 25.02 12.60
N LYS A 64 11.64 23.86 12.50
CA LYS A 64 11.50 23.11 11.24
C LYS A 64 10.08 23.19 10.70
N ARG A 65 9.95 23.09 9.39
CA ARG A 65 8.65 22.87 8.74
C ARG A 65 8.33 21.38 8.78
N ILE A 66 7.11 21.05 9.20
CA ILE A 66 6.64 19.67 9.34
C ILE A 66 5.66 19.36 8.22
N ALA A 67 5.84 18.23 7.55
CA ALA A 67 4.86 17.62 6.68
C ALA A 67 4.55 16.21 7.19
N LEU A 68 3.30 15.78 7.10
CA LEU A 68 2.84 14.51 7.63
C LEU A 68 2.46 13.55 6.49
N PHE A 69 3.01 12.34 6.54
CA PHE A 69 2.72 11.27 5.60
C PHE A 69 2.16 10.09 6.37
N LEU A 70 0.98 9.62 5.97
CA LEU A 70 0.25 8.58 6.68
C LEU A 70 -0.01 7.38 5.77
N ASP A 71 0.37 6.19 6.19
CA ASP A 71 -0.14 4.96 5.57
C ASP A 71 -1.59 4.73 6.00
N TYR A 72 -2.30 3.84 5.30
CA TYR A 72 -3.71 3.58 5.54
C TYR A 72 -3.94 2.27 6.32
N ASP A 73 -3.71 1.13 5.68
CA ASP A 73 -4.00 -0.20 6.24
C ASP A 73 -3.02 -0.54 7.36
N GLY A 74 -3.52 -0.84 8.56
CA GLY A 74 -2.70 -1.10 9.74
C GLY A 74 -2.10 0.15 10.38
N THR A 75 -2.43 1.35 9.89
CA THR A 75 -2.00 2.63 10.48
C THR A 75 -3.20 3.50 10.87
N LEU A 76 -4.01 3.91 9.90
CA LEU A 76 -5.23 4.69 10.16
C LEU A 76 -6.47 3.79 10.30
N SER A 77 -6.48 2.65 9.60
CA SER A 77 -7.52 1.63 9.70
C SER A 77 -6.94 0.36 10.31
N PRO A 78 -7.70 -0.37 11.16
CA PRO A 78 -7.30 -1.70 11.58
C PRO A 78 -7.16 -2.65 10.38
N ILE A 79 -6.36 -3.70 10.57
CA ILE A 79 -6.27 -4.81 9.61
C ILE A 79 -7.50 -5.68 9.80
N VAL A 80 -8.34 -5.77 8.76
CA VAL A 80 -9.60 -6.52 8.76
C VAL A 80 -9.59 -7.60 7.68
N ASP A 81 -10.42 -8.64 7.83
CA ASP A 81 -10.46 -9.77 6.90
C ASP A 81 -11.01 -9.44 5.53
N ASN A 82 -12.05 -8.62 5.47
CA ASN A 82 -12.54 -8.07 4.21
C ASN A 82 -11.88 -6.70 3.95
N PRO A 83 -10.97 -6.57 2.97
CA PRO A 83 -10.33 -5.29 2.66
C PRO A 83 -11.32 -4.19 2.25
N GLY A 84 -12.53 -4.56 1.82
CA GLY A 84 -13.63 -3.64 1.53
C GLY A 84 -14.23 -2.96 2.77
N CYS A 85 -13.98 -3.50 3.97
CA CYS A 85 -14.51 -3.01 5.24
C CYS A 85 -13.47 -2.28 6.10
N ALA A 86 -12.27 -2.03 5.56
CA ALA A 86 -11.18 -1.38 6.28
C ALA A 86 -11.43 0.14 6.40
N PHE A 87 -12.49 0.55 7.10
CA PHE A 87 -12.84 1.95 7.29
C PHE A 87 -12.16 2.54 8.53
N ILE A 88 -11.77 3.81 8.46
CA ILE A 88 -11.33 4.57 9.64
C ILE A 88 -12.54 4.96 10.50
N SER A 89 -12.35 5.01 11.82
CA SER A 89 -13.36 5.50 12.76
C SER A 89 -13.62 7.00 12.57
N ASN A 90 -14.76 7.48 13.09
CA ASN A 90 -15.07 8.90 13.08
C ASN A 90 -14.03 9.72 13.86
N ASP A 91 -13.53 9.19 14.96
CA ASP A 91 -12.50 9.84 15.78
C ASP A 91 -11.17 9.94 15.03
N MET A 92 -10.74 8.86 14.36
CA MET A 92 -9.52 8.89 13.55
C MET A 92 -9.67 9.87 12.38
N ARG A 93 -10.83 9.89 11.72
CA ARG A 93 -11.13 10.86 10.66
C ARG A 93 -11.06 12.30 11.18
N ALA A 94 -11.58 12.56 12.37
CA ALA A 94 -11.50 13.87 13.01
C ALA A 94 -10.06 14.24 13.37
N ALA A 95 -9.26 13.29 13.88
CA ALA A 95 -7.85 13.48 14.19
C ALA A 95 -7.05 13.84 12.93
N VAL A 96 -7.19 13.06 11.84
CA VAL A 96 -6.55 13.33 10.55
C VAL A 96 -6.99 14.69 10.00
N LYS A 97 -8.28 15.04 10.11
CA LYS A 97 -8.79 16.34 9.70
C LYS A 97 -8.19 17.49 10.50
N ASN A 98 -7.97 17.31 11.80
CA ASN A 98 -7.41 18.35 12.66
C ASN A 98 -5.92 18.55 12.42
N VAL A 99 -5.14 17.46 12.31
CA VAL A 99 -3.69 17.57 12.02
C VAL A 99 -3.43 18.18 10.65
N ALA A 100 -4.29 17.91 9.66
CA ALA A 100 -4.21 18.49 8.32
C ALA A 100 -4.50 19.99 8.25
N LYS A 101 -5.07 20.59 9.31
CA LYS A 101 -5.17 22.06 9.42
C LYS A 101 -3.85 22.68 9.87
N CYS A 102 -3.01 21.91 10.56
CA CYS A 102 -1.75 22.37 11.13
C CYS A 102 -0.57 22.10 10.20
N PHE A 103 -0.58 20.96 9.51
CA PHE A 103 0.53 20.50 8.68
C PHE A 103 0.06 20.04 7.31
N PRO A 104 0.81 20.32 6.23
CA PRO A 104 0.63 19.65 4.94
C PRO A 104 0.63 18.13 5.14
N THR A 105 -0.48 17.49 4.76
CA THR A 105 -0.71 16.07 5.05
C THR A 105 -1.02 15.30 3.77
N ALA A 106 -0.43 14.11 3.64
CA ALA A 106 -0.67 13.19 2.54
C ALA A 106 -0.95 11.77 3.02
N ILE A 107 -1.88 11.09 2.35
CA ILE A 107 -2.13 9.66 2.53
C ILE A 107 -1.38 8.89 1.46
N ILE A 108 -0.54 7.93 1.85
CA ILE A 108 0.23 7.08 0.93
C ILE A 108 -0.15 5.62 1.14
N SER A 109 -0.90 5.06 0.20
CA SER A 109 -1.50 3.73 0.34
C SER A 109 -1.09 2.78 -0.78
N GLY A 110 -1.10 1.48 -0.46
CA GLY A 110 -1.07 0.42 -1.47
C GLY A 110 -2.38 0.30 -2.25
N ARG A 111 -3.50 0.80 -1.72
CA ARG A 111 -4.82 0.81 -2.39
C ARG A 111 -4.82 1.75 -3.60
N SER A 112 -5.76 1.59 -4.51
CA SER A 112 -6.00 2.61 -5.53
C SER A 112 -6.33 3.95 -4.87
N ARG A 113 -5.92 5.04 -5.53
CA ARG A 113 -6.11 6.39 -5.02
C ARG A 113 -7.58 6.71 -4.77
N ASP A 114 -8.46 6.30 -5.69
CA ASP A 114 -9.91 6.50 -5.55
C ASP A 114 -10.49 5.76 -4.35
N LYS A 115 -10.06 4.52 -4.11
CA LYS A 115 -10.58 3.71 -3.00
C LYS A 115 -10.16 4.28 -1.64
N VAL A 116 -8.88 4.63 -1.48
CA VAL A 116 -8.42 5.24 -0.22
C VAL A 116 -9.02 6.64 -0.02
N TYR A 117 -9.25 7.40 -1.09
CA TYR A 117 -9.95 8.69 -1.01
C TYR A 117 -11.36 8.53 -0.44
N VAL A 118 -12.14 7.57 -0.93
CA VAL A 118 -13.50 7.28 -0.42
C VAL A 118 -13.45 6.88 1.05
N PHE A 119 -12.49 6.02 1.42
CA PHE A 119 -12.39 5.50 2.78
C PHE A 119 -12.01 6.61 3.79
N VAL A 120 -11.05 7.46 3.42
CA VAL A 120 -10.59 8.59 4.25
C VAL A 120 -11.59 9.75 4.24
N GLY A 121 -12.30 9.99 3.14
CA GLY A 121 -13.40 10.96 3.06
C GLY A 121 -13.02 12.41 3.37
N LEU A 122 -11.77 12.82 3.14
CA LEU A 122 -11.28 14.17 3.43
C LEU A 122 -10.74 14.84 2.17
N THR A 123 -11.40 15.91 1.70
CA THR A 123 -11.09 16.48 0.39
C THR A 123 -9.90 17.43 0.37
N LYS A 124 -9.31 17.76 1.51
CA LYS A 124 -8.19 18.73 1.63
C LYS A 124 -6.84 18.05 1.87
N LEU A 125 -6.71 16.77 1.52
CA LEU A 125 -5.47 16.01 1.65
C LEU A 125 -4.89 15.68 0.28
N ASN A 126 -3.58 15.41 0.26
CA ASN A 126 -2.93 14.79 -0.89
C ASN A 126 -3.07 13.27 -0.80
N TYR A 127 -3.16 12.62 -1.95
CA TYR A 127 -3.37 11.18 -2.02
C TYR A 127 -2.42 10.55 -3.02
N ALA A 128 -1.67 9.56 -2.55
CA ALA A 128 -0.85 8.67 -3.34
C ALA A 128 -1.39 7.24 -3.20
N GLY A 129 -1.95 6.72 -4.29
CA GLY A 129 -2.42 5.35 -4.39
C GLY A 129 -1.41 4.45 -5.09
N SER A 130 -1.73 3.16 -5.17
CA SER A 130 -1.01 2.15 -5.95
C SER A 130 0.46 2.09 -5.56
N HIS A 131 0.75 2.10 -4.25
CA HIS A 131 2.11 2.14 -3.70
C HIS A 131 2.92 3.38 -4.10
N GLY A 132 2.22 4.49 -4.36
CA GLY A 132 2.82 5.76 -4.75
C GLY A 132 2.89 6.00 -6.26
N MET A 133 2.35 5.11 -7.09
CA MET A 133 2.35 5.27 -8.55
C MET A 133 1.16 6.10 -9.09
N ASP A 134 0.16 6.43 -8.26
CA ASP A 134 -0.95 7.31 -8.65
C ASP A 134 -1.07 8.47 -7.64
N ILE A 135 -0.39 9.59 -7.90
CA ILE A 135 -0.32 10.72 -6.98
C ILE A 135 -1.18 11.88 -7.49
N MET A 136 -2.04 12.41 -6.62
CA MET A 136 -2.70 13.71 -6.79
C MET A 136 -2.14 14.70 -5.77
N GLY A 137 -1.55 15.78 -6.27
CA GLY A 137 -0.99 16.85 -5.45
C GLY A 137 -1.40 18.25 -5.93
N PRO A 138 -1.06 19.31 -5.17
CA PRO A 138 -1.30 20.68 -5.59
C PRO A 138 -0.50 21.04 -6.86
N VAL A 139 -0.99 22.02 -7.62
CA VAL A 139 -0.39 22.50 -8.89
C VAL A 139 0.90 23.26 -8.63
N GLY A 140 2.02 22.60 -8.84
CA GLY A 140 3.36 23.13 -8.53
C GLY A 140 4.11 23.49 -9.79
N PRO A 141 5.17 24.32 -9.68
CA PRO A 141 6.07 24.51 -10.80
C PRO A 141 6.59 23.12 -11.20
N SER A 142 6.35 22.75 -12.46
CA SER A 142 6.92 21.56 -13.07
C SER A 142 8.43 21.62 -12.83
N SER A 143 8.97 20.75 -11.99
CA SER A 143 10.41 20.52 -12.03
C SER A 143 10.70 19.72 -13.28
N ASP A 144 11.73 20.15 -14.02
CA ASP A 144 12.22 19.43 -15.21
C ASP A 144 12.57 17.96 -14.89
N ASP A 145 12.81 17.63 -13.62
CA ASP A 145 13.08 16.28 -13.12
C ASP A 145 11.88 15.30 -13.18
N TYR A 146 10.63 15.77 -13.28
CA TYR A 146 9.44 14.90 -13.25
C TYR A 146 8.56 15.08 -14.50
N SER A 147 9.02 14.54 -15.63
CA SER A 147 8.30 14.54 -16.93
C SER A 147 6.93 13.83 -16.90
N ALA A 148 6.65 13.03 -15.88
CA ALA A 148 5.38 12.32 -15.71
C ALA A 148 4.29 13.14 -14.97
N CYS A 149 4.51 14.43 -14.75
CA CYS A 149 3.51 15.35 -14.19
C CYS A 149 2.57 15.88 -15.28
N ILE A 150 1.26 15.65 -15.13
CA ILE A 150 0.22 16.14 -16.03
C ILE A 150 -0.74 17.03 -15.25
N ARG A 151 -1.09 18.21 -15.78
CA ARG A 151 -2.16 19.04 -15.21
C ARG A 151 -3.51 18.34 -15.41
N SER A 152 -4.30 18.28 -14.36
CA SER A 152 -5.60 17.62 -14.36
C SER A 152 -6.59 18.39 -13.48
N THR A 153 -7.84 17.95 -13.42
CA THR A 153 -8.87 18.50 -12.56
C THR A 153 -9.36 17.43 -11.59
N ASP A 154 -9.46 17.77 -10.31
CA ASP A 154 -10.06 16.88 -9.32
C ASP A 154 -11.58 16.71 -9.54
N LYS A 155 -12.21 15.86 -8.72
CA LYS A 155 -13.67 15.59 -8.78
C LYS A 155 -14.54 16.84 -8.53
N LYS A 156 -13.96 17.96 -8.10
CA LYS A 156 -14.64 19.24 -7.85
C LYS A 156 -14.23 20.32 -8.86
N GLY A 157 -13.52 19.96 -9.94
CA GLY A 157 -13.08 20.89 -10.98
C GLY A 157 -11.88 21.75 -10.58
N LYS A 158 -11.22 21.47 -9.45
CA LYS A 158 -10.02 22.20 -9.03
C LYS A 158 -8.80 21.66 -9.80
N GLU A 159 -7.96 22.54 -10.31
CA GLU A 159 -6.70 22.14 -10.91
C GLU A 159 -5.80 21.41 -9.89
N VAL A 160 -5.21 20.31 -10.34
CA VAL A 160 -4.29 19.45 -9.59
C VAL A 160 -3.18 18.94 -10.50
N ASN A 161 -2.04 18.60 -9.91
CA ASN A 161 -1.01 17.86 -10.62
C ASN A 161 -1.20 16.36 -10.40
N LEU A 162 -1.26 15.62 -11.50
CA LEU A 162 -1.27 14.18 -11.54
C LEU A 162 0.14 13.68 -11.84
N PHE A 163 0.68 12.83 -10.99
CA PHE A 163 1.98 12.18 -11.24
C PHE A 163 1.82 10.67 -11.27
N GLN A 164 2.17 10.08 -12.42
CA GLN A 164 1.95 8.67 -12.74
C GLN A 164 3.17 8.06 -13.44
N PRO A 165 4.22 7.69 -12.70
CA PRO A 165 5.49 7.22 -13.29
C PRO A 165 5.36 5.87 -14.01
N ALA A 166 4.25 5.16 -13.79
CA ALA A 166 3.95 3.86 -14.40
C ALA A 166 2.89 3.94 -15.50
N ASN A 167 2.57 5.13 -16.04
CA ASN A 167 1.45 5.32 -16.98
C ASN A 167 1.49 4.38 -18.19
N GLU A 168 2.69 4.11 -18.74
CA GLU A 168 2.87 3.20 -19.87
C GLU A 168 2.45 1.74 -19.58
N PHE A 169 2.34 1.35 -18.31
CA PHE A 169 1.97 -0.01 -17.90
C PHE A 169 0.47 -0.24 -17.79
N LEU A 170 -0.38 0.80 -17.90
CA LEU A 170 -1.83 0.65 -17.72
C LEU A 170 -2.44 -0.45 -18.61
N PRO A 171 -2.18 -0.49 -19.94
CA PRO A 171 -2.75 -1.54 -20.79
C PRO A 171 -2.33 -2.94 -20.36
N MET A 172 -1.05 -3.11 -19.98
CA MET A 172 -0.51 -4.39 -19.52
C MET A 172 -1.11 -4.81 -18.18
N ILE A 173 -1.32 -3.87 -17.25
CA ILE A 173 -1.94 -4.15 -15.95
C ILE A 173 -3.40 -4.57 -16.12
N ASP A 174 -4.14 -3.93 -17.02
CA ASP A 174 -5.53 -4.29 -17.31
C ASP A 174 -5.64 -5.67 -17.98
N GLU A 175 -4.73 -5.99 -18.90
CA GLU A 175 -4.62 -7.33 -19.50
C GLU A 175 -4.35 -8.41 -18.45
N VAL A 176 -3.37 -8.18 -17.56
CA VAL A 176 -3.05 -9.11 -16.48
C VAL A 176 -4.19 -9.23 -15.47
N PHE A 177 -4.89 -8.13 -15.16
CA PHE A 177 -6.06 -8.16 -14.28
C PHE A 177 -7.14 -9.09 -14.84
N ASN A 178 -7.52 -8.92 -16.11
CA ASN A 178 -8.53 -9.76 -16.76
C ASN A 178 -8.09 -11.23 -16.81
N SER A 179 -6.82 -11.48 -17.11
CA SER A 179 -6.26 -12.84 -17.11
C SER A 179 -6.32 -13.49 -15.74
N LEU A 180 -5.96 -12.75 -14.67
CA LEU A 180 -6.02 -13.24 -13.30
C LEU A 180 -7.44 -13.50 -12.84
N VAL A 181 -8.40 -12.63 -13.18
CA VAL A 181 -9.82 -12.86 -12.84
C VAL A 181 -10.30 -14.20 -13.41
N ASN A 182 -10.11 -14.42 -14.70
CA ASN A 182 -10.55 -15.65 -15.37
C ASN A 182 -9.83 -16.91 -14.84
N ASN A 183 -8.56 -16.80 -14.45
CA ASN A 183 -7.79 -17.94 -13.97
C ASN A 183 -8.03 -18.24 -12.49
N ILE A 184 -8.57 -17.32 -11.70
CA ILE A 184 -8.66 -17.48 -10.24
C ILE A 184 -10.12 -17.64 -9.77
N GLU A 185 -11.10 -17.35 -10.63
CA GLU A 185 -12.53 -17.39 -10.28
C GLU A 185 -13.02 -18.70 -9.66
N GLU A 186 -12.44 -19.84 -10.06
CA GLU A 186 -12.81 -21.17 -9.56
C GLU A 186 -12.33 -21.45 -8.12
N ILE A 187 -11.34 -20.68 -7.63
CA ILE A 187 -10.75 -20.89 -6.30
C ILE A 187 -11.61 -20.16 -5.28
N GLN A 188 -12.39 -20.93 -4.51
CA GLN A 188 -13.27 -20.39 -3.48
C GLN A 188 -12.50 -19.51 -2.48
N GLY A 189 -13.00 -18.29 -2.27
CA GLY A 189 -12.42 -17.32 -1.33
C GLY A 189 -11.28 -16.47 -1.91
N ALA A 190 -10.76 -16.79 -3.10
CA ALA A 190 -9.77 -15.97 -3.77
C ALA A 190 -10.44 -14.72 -4.38
N LYS A 191 -9.74 -13.59 -4.38
CA LYS A 191 -10.27 -12.35 -4.95
C LYS A 191 -9.19 -11.56 -5.66
N VAL A 192 -9.47 -11.16 -6.89
CA VAL A 192 -8.61 -10.27 -7.68
C VAL A 192 -9.09 -8.82 -7.54
N GLU A 193 -8.17 -7.89 -7.32
CA GLU A 193 -8.44 -6.46 -7.18
C GLU A 193 -7.52 -5.65 -8.11
N ASN A 194 -8.13 -4.82 -8.97
CA ASN A 194 -7.40 -3.83 -9.76
C ASN A 194 -7.16 -2.57 -8.92
N LYS A 195 -5.88 -2.22 -8.73
CA LYS A 195 -5.41 -1.02 -8.02
C LYS A 195 -4.81 0.00 -8.99
N LYS A 196 -5.21 0.01 -10.25
CA LYS A 196 -4.74 0.87 -11.37
C LYS A 196 -3.34 0.55 -11.89
N PHE A 197 -2.32 0.65 -11.03
CA PHE A 197 -0.93 0.30 -11.39
C PHE A 197 -0.45 -0.99 -10.72
N CYS A 198 -1.36 -1.74 -10.13
CA CYS A 198 -1.08 -2.97 -9.41
C CYS A 198 -2.30 -3.87 -9.49
N VAL A 199 -2.10 -5.18 -9.59
CA VAL A 199 -3.15 -6.18 -9.39
C VAL A 199 -2.87 -6.93 -8.10
N SER A 200 -3.88 -7.11 -7.26
CA SER A 200 -3.76 -7.88 -6.03
C SER A 200 -4.61 -9.13 -6.10
N VAL A 201 -4.04 -10.27 -5.73
CA VAL A 201 -4.74 -11.54 -5.53
C VAL A 201 -4.75 -11.84 -4.05
N HIS A 202 -5.91 -11.67 -3.44
CA HIS A 202 -6.16 -11.93 -2.03
C HIS A 202 -6.47 -13.42 -1.85
N TYR A 203 -5.75 -14.06 -0.93
CA TYR A 203 -5.94 -15.48 -0.59
C TYR A 203 -6.27 -15.70 0.88
N ARG A 204 -6.63 -14.62 1.61
CA ARG A 204 -6.95 -14.69 3.03
C ARG A 204 -8.07 -15.69 3.36
N ASN A 205 -9.09 -15.72 2.51
CA ASN A 205 -10.28 -16.54 2.71
C ASN A 205 -10.22 -17.85 1.90
N VAL A 206 -9.04 -18.18 1.33
CA VAL A 206 -8.82 -19.41 0.58
C VAL A 206 -8.38 -20.49 1.56
N ASP A 207 -8.92 -21.70 1.37
CA ASP A 207 -8.49 -22.89 2.11
C ASP A 207 -6.98 -23.11 1.92
N GLU A 208 -6.26 -23.41 3.00
CA GLU A 208 -4.80 -23.54 3.03
C GLU A 208 -4.30 -24.56 1.99
N LYS A 209 -5.08 -25.62 1.73
CA LYS A 209 -4.75 -26.62 0.70
C LYS A 209 -4.66 -26.05 -0.73
N ASP A 210 -5.36 -24.94 -0.98
CA ASP A 210 -5.46 -24.30 -2.29
C ASP A 210 -4.47 -23.14 -2.47
N TRP A 211 -3.69 -22.78 -1.44
CA TRP A 211 -2.71 -21.69 -1.52
C TRP A 211 -1.64 -21.95 -2.59
N LYS A 212 -1.16 -23.20 -2.71
CA LYS A 212 -0.21 -23.60 -3.76
C LYS A 212 -0.81 -23.39 -5.15
N THR A 213 -2.08 -23.71 -5.31
CA THR A 213 -2.80 -23.51 -6.58
C THR A 213 -2.90 -22.02 -6.91
N VAL A 214 -3.25 -21.16 -5.96
CA VAL A 214 -3.26 -19.69 -6.16
C VAL A 214 -1.88 -19.19 -6.58
N ALA A 215 -0.83 -19.55 -5.84
CA ALA A 215 0.53 -19.14 -6.14
C ALA A 215 0.96 -19.56 -7.56
N GLN A 216 0.66 -20.80 -7.94
CA GLN A 216 1.00 -21.35 -9.25
C GLN A 216 0.26 -20.61 -10.38
N ARG A 217 -1.06 -20.43 -10.28
CA ARG A 217 -1.86 -19.74 -11.29
C ARG A 217 -1.39 -18.29 -11.50
N VAL A 218 -1.08 -17.58 -10.40
CA VAL A 218 -0.52 -16.22 -10.49
C VAL A 218 0.86 -16.24 -11.15
N HIS A 219 1.76 -17.12 -10.71
CA HIS A 219 3.12 -17.19 -11.24
C HIS A 219 3.14 -17.52 -12.74
N ASP A 220 2.29 -18.44 -13.21
CA ASP A 220 2.25 -18.84 -14.61
C ASP A 220 1.81 -17.69 -15.54
N ILE A 221 0.86 -16.85 -15.10
CA ILE A 221 0.49 -15.64 -15.83
C ILE A 221 1.68 -14.68 -15.88
N ILE A 222 2.30 -14.38 -14.73
CA ILE A 222 3.38 -13.38 -14.65
C ILE A 222 4.64 -13.78 -15.42
N ARG A 223 4.86 -15.07 -15.69
CA ARG A 223 5.99 -15.54 -16.50
C ARG A 223 6.02 -14.91 -17.91
N SER A 224 4.85 -14.58 -18.47
CA SER A 224 4.72 -13.95 -19.78
C SER A 224 4.97 -12.43 -19.77
N TYR A 225 5.12 -11.81 -18.58
CA TYR A 225 5.24 -10.36 -18.41
C TYR A 225 6.55 -9.99 -17.66
N PRO A 226 7.73 -10.03 -18.32
CA PRO A 226 9.02 -9.81 -17.65
C PRO A 226 9.21 -8.39 -17.10
N ARG A 227 8.38 -7.43 -17.53
CA ARG A 227 8.37 -6.05 -16.99
C ARG A 227 7.50 -5.91 -15.74
N LEU A 228 6.88 -6.99 -15.27
CA LEU A 228 6.13 -7.05 -14.02
C LEU A 228 6.87 -7.94 -13.01
N ARG A 229 6.65 -7.68 -11.73
CA ARG A 229 7.13 -8.51 -10.62
C ARG A 229 6.00 -8.90 -9.70
N LEU A 230 6.13 -10.09 -9.12
CA LEU A 230 5.31 -10.54 -8.01
C LEU A 230 5.93 -10.11 -6.69
N THR A 231 5.12 -9.55 -5.80
CA THR A 231 5.49 -9.14 -4.45
C THR A 231 4.48 -9.70 -3.45
N HIS A 232 4.89 -9.88 -2.20
CA HIS A 232 4.06 -10.49 -1.17
C HIS A 232 3.65 -9.42 -0.15
N GLY A 233 2.37 -9.36 0.15
CA GLY A 233 1.82 -8.65 1.30
C GLY A 233 1.14 -9.62 2.26
N ARG A 234 0.54 -9.10 3.33
CA ARG A 234 -0.19 -9.91 4.30
C ARG A 234 -1.40 -10.58 3.66
N MET A 235 -1.32 -11.89 3.43
CA MET A 235 -2.36 -12.70 2.78
C MET A 235 -2.77 -12.19 1.39
N VAL A 236 -1.82 -11.61 0.64
CA VAL A 236 -2.04 -11.07 -0.70
C VAL A 236 -0.79 -11.20 -1.58
N LEU A 237 -0.98 -11.60 -2.84
CA LEU A 237 0.02 -11.54 -3.89
C LEU A 237 -0.21 -10.27 -4.72
N GLU A 238 0.84 -9.49 -4.97
CA GLU A 238 0.73 -8.22 -5.67
C GLU A 238 1.63 -8.18 -6.90
N VAL A 239 1.00 -8.00 -8.06
CA VAL A 239 1.65 -7.83 -9.36
C VAL A 239 1.86 -6.35 -9.59
N ARG A 240 3.11 -5.95 -9.82
CA ARG A 240 3.51 -4.55 -9.96
C ARG A 240 4.49 -4.35 -11.11
N PRO A 241 4.49 -3.17 -11.78
CA PRO A 241 5.56 -2.78 -12.70
C PRO A 241 6.95 -2.84 -12.05
N VAL A 242 7.93 -3.28 -12.84
CA VAL A 242 9.36 -3.19 -12.49
C VAL A 242 9.85 -1.81 -12.89
N ILE A 243 9.64 -0.85 -11.99
CA ILE A 243 10.14 0.52 -12.13
C ILE A 243 10.92 0.92 -10.88
N ASN A 244 11.83 1.87 -11.03
CA ASN A 244 12.59 2.44 -9.92
C ASN A 244 11.72 3.45 -9.13
N TRP A 245 10.63 2.96 -8.54
CA TRP A 245 9.66 3.75 -7.78
C TRP A 245 9.11 2.97 -6.58
N ASP A 246 8.92 3.65 -5.45
CA ASP A 246 8.39 3.11 -4.20
C ASP A 246 7.68 4.20 -3.37
N LYS A 247 7.09 3.80 -2.23
CA LYS A 247 6.41 4.75 -1.32
C LYS A 247 7.37 5.83 -0.79
N GLY A 248 8.66 5.53 -0.61
CA GLY A 248 9.66 6.50 -0.17
C GLY A 248 9.91 7.58 -1.22
N LYS A 249 10.00 7.20 -2.49
CA LYS A 249 10.07 8.15 -3.61
C LYS A 249 8.81 8.99 -3.74
N ALA A 250 7.64 8.41 -3.47
CA ALA A 250 6.40 9.17 -3.38
C ALA A 250 6.41 10.19 -2.24
N VAL A 251 6.98 9.85 -1.07
CA VAL A 251 7.21 10.80 0.03
C VAL A 251 8.13 11.93 -0.42
N THR A 252 9.27 11.63 -1.04
CA THR A 252 10.22 12.65 -1.52
C THR A 252 9.57 13.59 -2.54
N PHE A 253 8.89 13.03 -3.54
CA PHE A 253 8.15 13.80 -4.56
C PHE A 253 7.11 14.74 -3.93
N LEU A 254 6.31 14.23 -2.99
CA LEU A 254 5.31 15.03 -2.31
C LEU A 254 5.95 16.09 -1.39
N LEU A 255 7.06 15.77 -0.72
CA LEU A 255 7.77 16.70 0.15
C LEU A 255 8.37 17.86 -0.66
N GLU A 256 8.98 17.58 -1.80
CA GLU A 256 9.50 18.59 -2.73
C GLU A 256 8.37 19.45 -3.31
N SER A 257 7.25 18.82 -3.66
CA SER A 257 6.06 19.52 -4.12
C SER A 257 5.53 20.45 -3.04
N LEU A 258 5.28 19.94 -1.83
CA LEU A 258 4.72 20.70 -0.71
C LEU A 258 5.66 21.80 -0.20
N GLY A 259 6.98 21.54 -0.18
CA GLY A 259 7.99 22.46 0.32
C GLY A 259 8.11 23.77 -0.48
N LYS A 260 7.66 23.77 -1.74
CA LYS A 260 7.65 24.94 -2.64
C LYS A 260 6.48 25.91 -2.41
N TYR A 261 5.47 25.56 -1.61
CA TYR A 261 4.29 26.42 -1.35
C TYR A 261 4.22 27.03 0.04
N VAL A 262 5.20 26.75 0.89
CA VAL A 262 5.26 27.32 2.23
C VAL A 262 6.26 28.48 2.17
N LEU A 263 5.77 29.62 1.67
CA LEU A 263 6.37 30.95 1.86
C LEU A 263 6.21 31.34 3.34
#